data_AF-A0A1Q8AJS9-F1
#
_entry.id   AF-A0A1Q8AJS9-F1
#
_cell.length_a   1.000
_cell.length_b   1.000
_cell.length_c   1.000
_cell.angle_alpha   90.00
_cell.angle_beta   90.00
_cell.angle_gamma   90.00
#
_symmetry.space_group_name_H-M   'P 1'
#
loop_
_entity.id
_entity.type
_entity.pdbx_description
1 polymer ?
#
loop_
_entity_poly.entity_id
_entity_poly.type
_entity_poly.pdbx_seq_one_letter_code
_entity_poly.pdbx_strand_id
1 'polypeptide(L)'
;MARTPLLRKFQALFEDFEEAQRSGRTIEAVQADRRQMRLTRRDFLKATGATVGAAALGGPLAALGAAAQGVATSRIAIIGGGIAGLNAALTLQDAGIACTVYEASPRVGGRMHSDTTSWLNGQTSEHCGELIDTKHKTIQSLAQRFNIPKVDLLAAEPNNSTETDFFFGGYYTTAQENADFNPVWTAVKKDLNSAPFPTLYNMSTPAGQALDNLSLYRWIEKRVPGGHTSKMGQLLDVAYNIEYGNVTTEQSSLNLVYLLGFQPVPGNFRIFGASDERYHLQGGNERLPQAIAAALAPGTVQLNTAFTKIVMNGDGSWTLSFNGQAGKFTRVVDRVVMAIPFSVLRGLDYSQAKFDNVKQTAITQLGYGKNCKLQLQFNSRYWNQSGPWGIGNGATYSDTGYQNTWDVTRAQDGATGILVDYTGGGVPLGSFTGDPTSPGVVAKFARTFLSQIEPVFPGISKQWNGRATLDVPFTNPFLLGSYSYWKVGQYTQFSGYEGLRQPDIHTGKCHFAGEHCSTNFQGFMEGGAEEGARAAHEIIDDFKVGMFP
;
A
#
# COMPACT_ATOMS: atom_id res chain seq x y z
N MET A 1 -10.27 14.67 -18.45
CA MET A 1 -11.71 14.31 -18.41
C MET A 1 -11.85 13.08 -17.50
N ALA A 2 -12.74 12.94 -16.52
CA ALA A 2 -13.89 13.72 -16.05
C ALA A 2 -13.82 13.90 -14.52
N ARG A 3 -13.99 15.15 -14.05
CA ARG A 3 -13.96 15.53 -12.63
C ARG A 3 -15.39 15.53 -12.07
N THR A 4 -15.63 14.79 -10.98
CA THR A 4 -16.97 14.66 -10.38
C THR A 4 -17.50 16.02 -9.88
N PRO A 5 -18.84 16.22 -9.87
CA PRO A 5 -19.46 17.47 -9.37
C PRO A 5 -19.13 17.79 -7.91
N LEU A 6 -18.83 16.77 -7.09
CA LEU A 6 -18.53 16.92 -5.66
C LEU A 6 -17.10 17.39 -5.41
N LEU A 7 -16.11 16.84 -6.12
CA LEU A 7 -14.71 17.30 -6.04
C LEU A 7 -14.58 18.75 -6.53
N ARG A 8 -15.36 19.12 -7.57
CA ARG A 8 -15.49 20.52 -8.00
C ARG A 8 -16.14 21.41 -6.96
N LYS A 9 -17.09 20.90 -6.16
CA LYS A 9 -17.68 21.67 -5.05
C LYS A 9 -16.68 21.89 -3.92
N PHE A 10 -15.86 20.90 -3.57
CA PHE A 10 -14.82 21.04 -2.54
C PHE A 10 -13.66 21.93 -2.98
N GLN A 11 -13.18 21.78 -4.23
CA GLN A 11 -12.17 22.68 -4.80
C GLN A 11 -12.70 24.11 -4.91
N ALA A 12 -13.94 24.30 -5.36
CA ALA A 12 -14.56 25.62 -5.40
C ALA A 12 -14.74 26.22 -4.00
N LEU A 13 -15.13 25.41 -3.00
CA LEU A 13 -15.23 25.87 -1.61
C LEU A 13 -13.87 26.32 -1.09
N PHE A 14 -12.82 25.52 -1.33
CA PHE A 14 -11.46 25.83 -0.90
C PHE A 14 -10.93 27.11 -1.54
N GLU A 15 -11.12 27.28 -2.85
CA GLU A 15 -10.81 28.51 -3.57
C GLU A 15 -11.63 29.72 -3.07
N ASP A 16 -12.90 29.51 -2.70
CA ASP A 16 -13.75 30.57 -2.15
C ASP A 16 -13.27 31.01 -0.76
N PHE A 17 -12.78 30.07 0.07
CA PHE A 17 -12.16 30.35 1.36
C PHE A 17 -10.82 31.10 1.20
N GLU A 18 -9.95 30.66 0.29
CA GLU A 18 -8.68 31.34 0.01
C GLU A 18 -8.88 32.75 -0.56
N GLU A 19 -9.83 32.93 -1.48
CA GLU A 19 -10.16 34.24 -2.06
C GLU A 19 -10.79 35.18 -1.03
N ALA A 20 -11.70 34.67 -0.18
CA ALA A 20 -12.29 35.45 0.91
C ALA A 20 -11.22 35.93 1.90
N GLN A 21 -10.30 35.05 2.27
CA GLN A 21 -9.17 35.38 3.15
C GLN A 21 -8.20 36.38 2.50
N ARG A 22 -7.92 36.23 1.20
CA ARG A 22 -6.98 37.11 0.46
C ARG A 22 -7.56 38.50 0.17
N SER A 23 -8.86 38.59 -0.13
CA SER A 23 -9.53 39.83 -0.52
C SER A 23 -10.20 40.58 0.63
N GLY A 24 -10.24 40.00 1.83
CA GLY A 24 -10.93 40.57 3.00
C GLY A 24 -12.45 40.63 2.85
N ARG A 25 -13.02 39.90 1.88
CA ARG A 25 -14.46 39.83 1.59
C ARG A 25 -15.08 38.61 2.25
N THR A 26 -16.39 38.65 2.49
CA THR A 26 -17.12 37.45 2.94
C THR A 26 -17.22 36.42 1.81
N ILE A 27 -17.34 35.14 2.16
CA ILE A 27 -17.47 34.03 1.21
C ILE A 27 -18.70 34.24 0.31
N GLU A 28 -19.80 34.73 0.88
CA GLU A 28 -21.05 35.02 0.16
C GLU A 28 -20.84 36.08 -0.93
N ALA A 29 -20.00 37.09 -0.66
CA ALA A 29 -19.66 38.16 -1.60
C ALA A 29 -18.74 37.66 -2.73
N VAL A 30 -17.78 36.79 -2.43
CA VAL A 30 -16.91 36.15 -3.45
C VAL A 30 -17.74 35.25 -4.38
N GLN A 31 -18.67 34.49 -3.80
CA GLN A 31 -19.56 33.62 -4.55
C GLN A 31 -20.57 34.38 -5.42
N ALA A 32 -21.06 35.53 -4.96
CA ALA A 32 -21.96 36.39 -5.74
C ALA A 32 -21.30 36.92 -7.02
N ASP A 33 -20.05 37.37 -6.92
CA ASP A 33 -19.25 37.88 -8.05
C ASP A 33 -18.99 36.79 -9.09
N ARG A 34 -18.60 35.59 -8.63
CA ARG A 34 -18.39 34.42 -9.51
C ARG A 34 -19.69 34.00 -10.21
N ARG A 35 -20.85 34.11 -9.57
CA ARG A 35 -22.16 33.85 -10.20
C ARG A 35 -22.44 34.84 -11.34
N GLN A 36 -22.09 36.12 -11.15
CA GLN A 36 -22.27 37.16 -12.15
C GLN A 36 -21.35 36.95 -13.37
N MET A 37 -20.07 36.60 -13.14
CA MET A 37 -19.12 36.22 -14.21
C MET A 37 -19.49 34.91 -14.94
N ARG A 38 -20.20 34.00 -14.28
CA ARG A 38 -20.68 32.74 -14.91
C ARG A 38 -21.83 32.97 -15.87
N LEU A 39 -22.71 33.93 -15.57
CA LEU A 39 -23.81 34.31 -16.44
C LEU A 39 -23.28 34.92 -17.75
N THR A 40 -22.31 35.85 -17.66
CA THR A 40 -21.68 36.47 -18.85
C THR A 40 -20.94 35.47 -19.75
N ARG A 41 -20.28 34.46 -19.18
CA ARG A 41 -19.63 33.38 -19.96
C ARG A 41 -20.63 32.44 -20.63
N ARG A 42 -21.81 32.23 -20.02
CA ARG A 42 -22.87 31.39 -20.57
C ARG A 42 -23.56 32.07 -21.75
N ASP A 43 -23.61 33.40 -21.75
CA ASP A 43 -24.07 34.20 -22.88
C ASP A 43 -23.04 34.21 -24.02
N PHE A 44 -21.73 34.21 -23.71
CA PHE A 44 -20.64 34.08 -24.70
C PHE A 44 -20.61 32.70 -25.39
N LEU A 45 -20.86 31.61 -24.66
CA LEU A 45 -20.84 30.24 -25.20
C LEU A 45 -22.06 29.88 -26.06
N LYS A 46 -23.17 30.59 -25.92
CA LYS A 46 -24.32 30.45 -26.84
C LYS A 46 -24.03 31.03 -28.23
N ALA A 47 -23.01 31.86 -28.39
CA ALA A 47 -22.64 32.48 -29.65
C ALA A 47 -21.68 31.64 -30.52
N THR A 48 -21.13 30.52 -30.01
CA THR A 48 -19.98 29.81 -30.64
C THR A 48 -20.23 28.33 -30.99
N GLY A 49 -21.45 27.82 -30.81
CA GLY A 49 -21.77 26.39 -30.96
C GLY A 49 -22.36 25.96 -32.31
N ALA A 50 -21.79 26.36 -33.45
CA ALA A 50 -22.12 25.78 -34.75
C ALA A 50 -20.88 25.68 -35.65
N THR A 51 -20.71 24.52 -36.32
CA THR A 51 -19.62 24.11 -37.26
C THR A 51 -18.33 23.59 -36.56
N VAL A 52 -17.68 22.46 -36.90
CA VAL A 52 -17.49 21.68 -38.14
C VAL A 52 -17.22 20.20 -37.80
N GLY A 53 -17.67 19.27 -38.64
CA GLY A 53 -17.36 17.83 -38.57
C GLY A 53 -16.26 17.35 -39.52
N ALA A 54 -15.82 16.11 -39.28
CA ALA A 54 -15.22 15.10 -40.18
C ALA A 54 -14.01 15.45 -41.09
N ALA A 55 -12.82 14.94 -40.70
CA ALA A 55 -11.70 14.38 -41.51
C ALA A 55 -10.51 14.16 -40.53
N ALA A 56 -9.65 13.15 -40.54
CA ALA A 56 -9.24 12.19 -41.56
C ALA A 56 -8.78 10.87 -40.89
N LEU A 57 -9.08 9.75 -41.56
CA LEU A 57 -8.52 8.42 -41.33
C LEU A 57 -7.09 8.39 -41.90
N GLY A 58 -6.10 7.95 -41.10
CA GLY A 58 -4.74 7.63 -41.57
C GLY A 58 -3.62 8.22 -40.72
N GLY A 59 -3.33 7.61 -39.57
CA GLY A 59 -2.22 7.97 -38.68
C GLY A 59 -1.71 6.76 -37.88
N PRO A 60 -0.73 6.94 -36.98
CA PRO A 60 0.63 6.35 -36.94
C PRO A 60 0.73 4.85 -36.64
N LEU A 61 -0.38 4.10 -36.65
CA LEU A 61 -0.41 2.67 -36.39
C LEU A 61 0.21 1.83 -37.52
N ALA A 62 0.16 2.30 -38.78
CA ALA A 62 0.79 1.59 -39.91
C ALA A 62 2.33 1.69 -39.90
N ALA A 63 2.90 2.73 -39.28
CA ALA A 63 4.35 2.90 -39.16
C ALA A 63 4.97 1.97 -38.09
N LEU A 64 4.18 1.49 -37.12
CA LEU A 64 4.60 0.49 -36.13
C LEU A 64 4.70 -0.92 -36.73
N GLY A 65 3.94 -1.22 -37.79
CA GLY A 65 3.96 -2.54 -38.46
C GLY A 65 5.17 -2.76 -39.37
N ALA A 66 5.75 -1.69 -39.93
CA ALA A 66 6.87 -1.78 -40.88
C ALA A 66 8.26 -1.82 -40.20
N ALA A 67 8.39 -1.29 -38.97
CA ALA A 67 9.63 -1.37 -38.19
C ALA A 67 9.84 -2.74 -37.50
N ALA A 68 8.84 -3.62 -37.51
CA ALA A 68 8.86 -4.92 -36.84
C ALA A 68 9.57 -6.04 -37.64
N GLN A 69 9.99 -5.80 -38.88
CA GLN A 69 10.56 -6.86 -39.74
C GLN A 69 12.09 -7.05 -39.64
N GLY A 70 12.78 -6.40 -38.69
CA GLY A 70 14.23 -6.57 -38.52
C GLY A 70 14.78 -6.37 -37.11
N VAL A 71 13.94 -6.11 -36.10
CA VAL A 71 14.38 -5.97 -34.72
C VAL A 71 14.36 -7.33 -34.06
N ALA A 72 15.51 -7.85 -33.65
CA ALA A 72 15.57 -9.00 -32.75
C ALA A 72 14.63 -8.74 -31.56
N THR A 73 13.68 -9.64 -31.30
CA THR A 73 12.69 -9.47 -30.24
C THR A 73 13.40 -9.20 -28.92
N SER A 74 13.23 -8.00 -28.35
CA SER A 74 13.87 -7.61 -27.09
C SER A 74 13.53 -8.63 -26.01
N ARG A 75 14.57 -9.13 -25.33
CA ARG A 75 14.44 -10.09 -24.24
C ARG A 75 14.25 -9.32 -22.96
N ILE A 76 13.04 -9.35 -22.42
CA ILE A 76 12.68 -8.67 -21.16
C ILE A 76 12.40 -9.71 -20.09
N ALA A 77 13.14 -9.64 -18.98
CA ALA A 77 12.86 -10.43 -17.78
C ALA A 77 12.19 -9.56 -16.72
N ILE A 78 11.15 -10.08 -16.08
CA ILE A 78 10.51 -9.51 -14.90
C ILE A 78 10.79 -10.47 -13.75
N ILE A 79 11.33 -9.96 -12.65
CA ILE A 79 11.70 -10.76 -11.48
C ILE A 79 10.65 -10.54 -10.40
N GLY A 80 9.85 -11.56 -10.12
CA GLY A 80 8.74 -11.55 -9.16
C GLY A 80 7.37 -11.56 -9.85
N GLY A 81 6.54 -12.54 -9.52
CA GLY A 81 5.16 -12.73 -9.93
C GLY A 81 4.13 -12.16 -8.94
N GLY A 82 4.51 -11.14 -8.17
CA GLY A 82 3.58 -10.31 -7.41
C GLY A 82 2.81 -9.32 -8.30
N ILE A 83 1.90 -8.54 -7.71
CA ILE A 83 1.07 -7.60 -8.47
C ILE A 83 1.87 -6.60 -9.33
N ALA A 84 3.04 -6.16 -8.86
CA ALA A 84 3.92 -5.27 -9.60
C ALA A 84 4.46 -5.93 -10.88
N GLY A 85 5.06 -7.12 -10.77
CA GLY A 85 5.60 -7.82 -11.93
C GLY A 85 4.52 -8.30 -12.89
N LEU A 86 3.38 -8.75 -12.37
CA LEU A 86 2.24 -9.15 -13.20
C LEU A 86 1.62 -7.97 -13.95
N ASN A 87 1.45 -6.82 -13.30
CA ASN A 87 0.92 -5.64 -13.98
C ASN A 87 1.93 -5.04 -14.98
N ALA A 88 3.24 -5.14 -14.70
CA ALA A 88 4.28 -4.81 -15.67
C ALA A 88 4.18 -5.70 -16.92
N ALA A 89 4.05 -7.03 -16.73
CA ALA A 89 3.90 -7.99 -17.82
C ALA A 89 2.64 -7.73 -18.65
N LEU A 90 1.51 -7.46 -17.98
CA LEU A 90 0.23 -7.14 -18.62
C LEU A 90 0.34 -5.86 -19.45
N THR A 91 0.97 -4.82 -18.91
CA THR A 91 1.18 -3.54 -19.59
C THR A 91 2.06 -3.70 -20.84
N LEU A 92 3.15 -4.48 -20.75
CA LEU A 92 4.00 -4.79 -21.91
C LEU A 92 3.23 -5.61 -22.96
N GLN A 93 2.46 -6.61 -22.54
CA GLN A 93 1.65 -7.42 -23.44
C GLN A 93 0.59 -6.59 -24.18
N ASP A 94 -0.08 -5.67 -23.50
CA ASP A 94 -1.05 -4.74 -24.12
C ASP A 94 -0.39 -3.84 -25.16
N ALA A 95 0.91 -3.56 -25.02
CA ALA A 95 1.72 -2.85 -26.01
C ALA A 95 2.31 -3.76 -27.10
N GLY A 96 1.99 -5.06 -27.10
CA GLY A 96 2.52 -6.04 -28.07
C GLY A 96 3.97 -6.46 -27.81
N ILE A 97 4.50 -6.24 -26.60
CA ILE A 97 5.88 -6.52 -26.23
C ILE A 97 5.92 -7.80 -25.38
N ALA A 98 6.69 -8.78 -25.83
CA ALA A 98 6.88 -10.04 -25.11
C ALA A 98 7.83 -9.87 -23.90
N CYS A 99 7.57 -10.61 -22.83
CA CYS A 99 8.43 -10.68 -21.65
C CYS A 99 8.35 -12.07 -21.00
N THR A 100 9.18 -12.32 -20.00
CA THR A 100 9.09 -13.50 -19.14
C THR A 100 9.12 -13.08 -17.68
N VAL A 101 8.13 -13.53 -16.90
CA VAL A 101 8.05 -13.35 -15.45
C VAL A 101 8.65 -14.58 -14.78
N TYR A 102 9.65 -14.38 -13.92
CA TYR A 102 10.27 -15.43 -13.11
C TYR A 102 9.81 -15.28 -11.66
N GLU A 103 9.12 -16.28 -11.14
CA GLU A 103 8.57 -16.31 -9.79
C GLU A 103 9.18 -17.47 -8.99
N ALA A 104 9.69 -17.17 -7.80
CA ALA A 104 10.38 -18.15 -6.96
C ALA A 104 9.43 -19.19 -6.35
N SER A 105 8.20 -18.78 -6.04
CA SER A 105 7.13 -19.58 -5.45
C SER A 105 6.45 -20.52 -6.46
N PRO A 106 5.75 -21.58 -6.00
CA PRO A 106 4.82 -22.35 -6.83
C PRO A 106 3.52 -21.59 -7.17
N ARG A 107 3.35 -20.34 -6.74
CA ARG A 107 2.17 -19.51 -7.04
C ARG A 107 2.54 -18.06 -7.35
N VAL A 108 1.66 -17.37 -8.07
CA VAL A 108 1.72 -15.92 -8.24
C VAL A 108 1.11 -15.18 -7.04
N GLY A 109 1.15 -13.84 -7.06
CA GLY A 109 0.45 -12.96 -6.12
C GLY A 109 1.34 -12.34 -5.05
N GLY A 110 2.48 -12.95 -4.72
CA GLY A 110 3.40 -12.42 -3.70
C GLY A 110 2.67 -12.24 -2.36
N ARG A 111 2.58 -10.98 -1.87
CA ARG A 111 1.85 -10.57 -0.65
C ARG A 111 0.33 -10.45 -0.83
N MET A 112 -0.22 -10.73 -2.01
CA MET A 112 -1.66 -10.95 -2.20
C MET A 112 -1.90 -12.45 -2.22
N HIS A 113 -2.41 -13.00 -1.11
CA HIS A 113 -2.57 -14.44 -0.90
C HIS A 113 -3.72 -14.69 0.08
N SER A 114 -4.72 -15.44 -0.36
CA SER A 114 -5.98 -15.56 0.36
C SER A 114 -6.13 -16.97 0.94
N ASP A 115 -6.53 -17.06 2.20
CA ASP A 115 -6.94 -18.33 2.82
C ASP A 115 -8.44 -18.54 2.60
N THR A 116 -8.78 -19.54 1.81
CA THR A 116 -10.16 -19.92 1.51
C THR A 116 -10.55 -21.28 2.11
N THR A 117 -9.67 -21.88 2.91
CA THR A 117 -9.76 -23.29 3.31
C THR A 117 -9.76 -23.54 4.81
N SER A 118 -9.18 -22.65 5.61
CA SER A 118 -9.05 -22.86 7.07
C SER A 118 -10.34 -22.63 7.85
N TRP A 119 -11.34 -21.97 7.25
CA TRP A 119 -12.45 -21.37 7.97
C TRP A 119 -13.78 -22.09 7.75
N LEU A 120 -14.63 -22.11 8.79
CA LEU A 120 -16.03 -22.53 8.63
C LEU A 120 -16.81 -21.57 7.74
N ASN A 121 -17.95 -22.03 7.23
CA ASN A 121 -18.89 -21.25 6.41
C ASN A 121 -18.31 -20.71 5.10
N GLY A 122 -17.20 -21.28 4.63
CA GLY A 122 -16.53 -20.83 3.40
C GLY A 122 -15.97 -19.41 3.49
N GLN A 123 -15.75 -18.91 4.71
CA GLN A 123 -15.18 -17.58 4.91
C GLN A 123 -13.74 -17.52 4.38
N THR A 124 -13.36 -16.36 3.88
CA THR A 124 -12.04 -16.08 3.34
C THR A 124 -11.31 -15.10 4.26
N SER A 125 -10.01 -15.28 4.39
CA SER A 125 -9.14 -14.25 4.95
C SER A 125 -7.91 -14.02 4.09
N GLU A 126 -7.12 -13.00 4.42
CA GLU A 126 -5.90 -12.68 3.69
C GLU A 126 -4.68 -12.96 4.56
N HIS A 127 -3.73 -13.72 4.03
CA HIS A 127 -2.46 -14.00 4.71
C HIS A 127 -1.58 -12.74 4.83
N CYS A 128 -1.78 -11.75 3.96
CA CYS A 128 -0.99 -10.50 3.88
C CYS A 128 -1.89 -9.32 3.47
N GLY A 129 -1.69 -8.73 2.29
CA GLY A 129 -2.37 -7.50 1.85
C GLY A 129 -3.88 -7.69 1.70
N GLU A 130 -4.65 -6.86 2.41
CA GLU A 130 -6.08 -7.07 2.60
C GLU A 130 -6.96 -5.91 2.13
N LEU A 131 -6.69 -4.69 2.58
CA LEU A 131 -7.65 -3.60 2.43
C LEU A 131 -7.38 -2.78 1.15
N ILE A 132 -8.46 -2.34 0.50
CA ILE A 132 -8.43 -1.54 -0.74
C ILE A 132 -9.23 -0.25 -0.54
N ASP A 133 -8.55 0.88 -0.67
CA ASP A 133 -9.18 2.19 -0.57
C ASP A 133 -9.99 2.58 -1.80
N THR A 134 -10.94 3.47 -1.59
CA THR A 134 -11.62 4.21 -2.68
C THR A 134 -10.64 4.92 -3.61
N LYS A 135 -9.44 5.31 -3.12
CA LYS A 135 -8.41 5.97 -3.92
C LYS A 135 -7.47 5.04 -4.67
N HIS A 136 -7.46 3.73 -4.39
CA HIS A 136 -6.64 2.75 -5.11
C HIS A 136 -7.19 2.50 -6.52
N LYS A 137 -6.85 3.38 -7.46
CA LYS A 137 -7.46 3.42 -8.80
C LYS A 137 -6.92 2.32 -9.69
N THR A 138 -5.65 1.97 -9.56
CA THR A 138 -5.01 0.93 -10.36
C THR A 138 -5.59 -0.44 -10.01
N ILE A 139 -5.62 -0.79 -8.72
CA ILE A 139 -6.21 -2.07 -8.26
C ILE A 139 -7.68 -2.15 -8.64
N GLN A 140 -8.47 -1.09 -8.43
CA GLN A 140 -9.89 -1.10 -8.80
C GLN A 140 -10.11 -1.21 -10.31
N SER A 141 -9.28 -0.55 -11.13
CA SER A 141 -9.38 -0.64 -12.59
C SER A 141 -9.00 -2.02 -13.10
N LEU A 142 -7.99 -2.66 -12.49
CA LEU A 142 -7.62 -4.04 -12.80
C LEU A 142 -8.72 -5.03 -12.38
N ALA A 143 -9.29 -4.88 -11.18
CA ALA A 143 -10.43 -5.69 -10.75
C ALA A 143 -11.62 -5.55 -11.71
N GLN A 144 -11.92 -4.32 -12.14
CA GLN A 144 -12.95 -4.07 -13.16
C GLN A 144 -12.61 -4.74 -14.51
N ARG A 145 -11.37 -4.62 -14.99
CA ARG A 145 -10.91 -5.24 -16.24
C ARG A 145 -11.13 -6.75 -16.24
N PHE A 146 -10.91 -7.42 -15.12
CA PHE A 146 -11.07 -8.86 -14.98
C PHE A 146 -12.45 -9.27 -14.42
N ASN A 147 -13.39 -8.34 -14.33
CA ASN A 147 -14.75 -8.57 -13.81
C ASN A 147 -14.76 -9.24 -12.42
N ILE A 148 -13.85 -8.84 -11.54
CA ILE A 148 -13.79 -9.31 -10.15
C ILE A 148 -14.60 -8.32 -9.29
N PRO A 149 -15.74 -8.73 -8.71
CA PRO A 149 -16.55 -7.85 -7.88
C PRO A 149 -15.79 -7.41 -6.63
N LYS A 150 -16.08 -6.18 -6.19
CA LYS A 150 -15.64 -5.68 -4.89
C LYS A 150 -16.77 -5.76 -3.88
N VAL A 151 -16.44 -6.00 -2.62
CA VAL A 151 -17.36 -5.93 -1.49
C VAL A 151 -17.07 -4.67 -0.68
N ASP A 152 -18.11 -3.96 -0.25
CA ASP A 152 -18.00 -2.75 0.56
C ASP A 152 -18.08 -3.10 2.04
N LEU A 153 -16.92 -3.06 2.70
CA LEU A 153 -16.78 -3.50 4.08
C LEU A 153 -17.47 -2.53 5.04
N LEU A 154 -17.33 -1.23 4.81
CA LEU A 154 -17.94 -0.18 5.63
C LEU A 154 -19.47 -0.24 5.56
N ALA A 155 -20.03 -0.54 4.38
CA ALA A 155 -21.47 -0.71 4.22
C ALA A 155 -22.00 -2.00 4.89
N ALA A 156 -21.13 -2.95 5.21
CA ALA A 156 -21.48 -4.21 5.85
C ALA A 156 -21.28 -4.20 7.37
N GLU A 157 -20.78 -3.10 7.94
CA GLU A 157 -20.67 -2.93 9.39
C GLU A 157 -22.05 -2.78 10.05
N PRO A 158 -22.21 -3.17 11.32
CA PRO A 158 -23.44 -2.92 12.05
C PRO A 158 -23.79 -1.43 12.11
N ASN A 159 -25.08 -1.11 12.11
CA ASN A 159 -25.51 0.28 12.26
C ASN A 159 -25.00 0.87 13.58
N ASN A 160 -24.38 2.06 13.49
CA ASN A 160 -23.81 2.79 14.62
C ASN A 160 -22.65 2.06 15.33
N SER A 161 -22.03 1.07 14.70
CA SER A 161 -20.81 0.49 15.25
C SER A 161 -19.65 1.48 15.17
N THR A 162 -18.73 1.38 16.12
CA THR A 162 -17.48 2.15 16.14
C THR A 162 -16.29 1.23 16.34
N GLU A 163 -15.10 1.76 16.07
CA GLU A 163 -13.85 1.19 16.57
C GLU A 163 -13.89 1.17 18.11
N THR A 164 -13.15 0.24 18.73
CA THR A 164 -13.09 0.08 20.19
C THR A 164 -11.65 0.26 20.69
N ASP A 165 -11.38 1.41 21.28
CA ASP A 165 -10.07 1.74 21.84
C ASP A 165 -10.03 1.45 23.34
N PHE A 166 -8.96 0.78 23.79
CA PHE A 166 -8.81 0.38 25.19
C PHE A 166 -7.36 0.54 25.65
N PHE A 167 -7.13 1.58 26.45
CA PHE A 167 -5.80 1.98 26.93
C PHE A 167 -5.81 2.21 28.43
N PHE A 168 -4.73 1.82 29.09
CA PHE A 168 -4.54 1.97 30.54
C PHE A 168 -5.71 1.39 31.36
N GLY A 169 -6.24 0.26 30.92
CA GLY A 169 -7.29 -0.46 31.64
C GLY A 169 -8.70 0.13 31.49
N GLY A 170 -8.96 1.01 30.52
CA GLY A 170 -10.31 1.50 30.25
C GLY A 170 -10.55 2.00 28.84
N TYR A 171 -11.81 1.96 28.42
CA TYR A 171 -12.24 2.43 27.09
C TYR A 171 -11.84 3.88 26.85
N TYR A 172 -11.35 4.15 25.65
CA TYR A 172 -11.12 5.48 25.10
C TYR A 172 -12.23 5.72 24.09
N THR A 173 -13.05 6.73 24.34
CA THR A 173 -14.24 6.97 23.52
C THR A 173 -13.91 7.92 22.37
N THR A 174 -14.62 7.79 21.25
CA THR A 174 -14.52 8.71 20.11
C THR A 174 -14.67 10.18 20.51
N ALA A 175 -15.49 10.49 21.52
CA ALA A 175 -15.61 11.86 22.04
C ALA A 175 -14.32 12.36 22.71
N GLN A 176 -13.64 11.50 23.47
CA GLN A 176 -12.36 11.83 24.11
C GLN A 176 -11.23 11.90 23.07
N GLU A 177 -11.16 10.97 22.12
CA GLU A 177 -10.21 11.00 21.01
C GLU A 177 -10.28 12.32 20.24
N ASN A 178 -11.49 12.73 19.83
CA ASN A 178 -11.69 13.99 19.12
C ASN A 178 -11.27 15.21 19.95
N ALA A 179 -11.51 15.19 21.26
CA ALA A 179 -11.10 16.27 22.16
C ALA A 179 -9.56 16.35 22.25
N ASP A 180 -8.91 15.22 22.49
CA ASP A 180 -7.46 15.10 22.67
C ASP A 180 -6.69 15.30 21.35
N PHE A 181 -7.33 15.04 20.20
CA PHE A 181 -6.71 15.23 18.89
C PHE A 181 -6.54 16.70 18.51
N ASN A 182 -7.34 17.63 19.02
CA ASN A 182 -7.26 19.05 18.67
C ASN A 182 -5.85 19.68 18.77
N PRO A 183 -5.11 19.53 19.90
CA PRO A 183 -3.74 20.01 19.98
C PRO A 183 -2.78 19.26 19.03
N VAL A 184 -2.99 17.95 18.83
CA VAL A 184 -2.20 17.13 17.90
C VAL A 184 -2.39 17.61 16.46
N TRP A 185 -3.63 17.87 16.05
CA TRP A 185 -3.97 18.41 14.74
C TRP A 185 -3.23 19.70 14.44
N THR A 186 -3.16 20.61 15.41
CA THR A 186 -2.45 21.88 15.26
C THR A 186 -0.95 21.65 15.04
N ALA A 187 -0.35 20.71 15.79
CA ALA A 187 1.05 20.34 15.63
C ALA A 187 1.33 19.71 14.26
N VAL A 188 0.50 18.76 13.82
CA VAL A 188 0.61 18.11 12.51
C VAL A 188 0.44 19.13 11.38
N LYS A 189 -0.56 20.02 11.46
CA LYS A 189 -0.75 21.04 10.43
C LYS A 189 0.42 21.99 10.31
N LYS A 190 1.00 22.41 11.43
CA LYS A 190 2.21 23.24 11.45
C LYS A 190 3.39 22.53 10.75
N ASP A 191 3.59 21.25 11.06
CA ASP A 191 4.67 20.46 10.47
C ASP A 191 4.45 20.23 8.98
N LEU A 192 3.23 19.83 8.58
CA LEU A 192 2.88 19.62 7.18
C LEU A 192 3.06 20.89 6.35
N ASN A 193 2.69 22.06 6.88
CA ASN A 193 2.89 23.33 6.17
C ASN A 193 4.38 23.69 6.04
N SER A 194 5.21 23.30 7.00
CA SER A 194 6.66 23.59 6.99
C SER A 194 7.46 22.58 6.17
N ALA A 195 6.95 21.35 6.05
CA ALA A 195 7.53 20.23 5.33
C ALA A 195 6.46 19.59 4.44
N PRO A 196 6.02 20.26 3.36
CA PRO A 196 4.95 19.76 2.51
C PRO A 196 5.32 18.41 1.91
N PHE A 197 4.30 17.58 1.67
CA PHE A 197 4.50 16.30 1.00
C PHE A 197 4.80 16.50 -0.50
N PRO A 198 5.73 15.76 -1.10
CA PRO A 198 6.65 14.82 -0.44
C PRO A 198 7.99 15.47 -0.05
N THR A 199 8.56 15.06 1.08
CA THR A 199 10.01 15.15 1.31
C THR A 199 10.67 13.98 0.59
N LEU A 200 11.71 14.22 -0.20
CA LEU A 200 12.48 13.23 -0.97
C LEU A 200 13.98 13.49 -0.82
N TYR A 201 14.79 12.55 -1.31
CA TYR A 201 16.26 12.63 -1.28
C TYR A 201 16.81 13.88 -1.97
N ASN A 202 16.12 14.35 -3.02
CA ASN A 202 16.51 15.50 -3.83
C ASN A 202 15.58 16.72 -3.68
N MET A 203 14.56 16.62 -2.81
CA MET A 203 13.55 17.66 -2.63
C MET A 203 13.12 17.68 -1.17
N SER A 204 13.68 18.60 -0.39
CA SER A 204 13.34 18.75 1.03
C SER A 204 13.44 20.19 1.51
N THR A 205 12.66 20.53 2.53
CA THR A 205 12.82 21.77 3.30
C THR A 205 13.71 21.51 4.52
N PRO A 206 14.30 22.55 5.16
CA PRO A 206 14.99 22.37 6.44
C PRO A 206 14.11 21.73 7.52
N ALA A 207 12.81 22.04 7.52
CA ALA A 207 11.86 21.40 8.42
C ALA A 207 11.63 19.91 8.07
N GLY A 208 11.57 19.57 6.78
CA GLY A 208 11.49 18.19 6.32
C GLY A 208 12.70 17.37 6.76
N GLN A 209 13.92 17.91 6.61
CA GLN A 209 15.15 17.28 7.12
C GLN A 209 15.15 17.11 8.64
N ALA A 210 14.68 18.11 9.38
CA ALA A 210 14.59 18.04 10.84
C ALA A 210 13.57 17.00 11.31
N LEU A 211 12.41 16.91 10.66
CA LEU A 211 11.39 15.89 10.94
C LEU A 211 11.86 14.50 10.51
N ASP A 212 12.61 14.39 9.43
CA ASP A 212 13.17 13.12 8.99
C ASP A 212 14.17 12.54 10.00
N ASN A 213 14.98 13.41 10.60
CA ASN A 213 15.92 13.05 11.68
C ASN A 213 15.27 12.96 13.07
N LEU A 214 13.97 13.20 13.18
CA LEU A 214 13.21 13.02 14.42
C LEU A 214 12.42 11.72 14.33
N SER A 215 12.60 10.82 15.30
CA SER A 215 11.78 9.62 15.33
C SER A 215 10.32 9.93 15.63
N LEU A 216 9.41 9.10 15.12
CA LEU A 216 7.98 9.20 15.38
C LEU A 216 7.69 9.17 16.90
N TYR A 217 8.36 8.28 17.63
CA TYR A 217 8.28 8.24 19.10
C TYR A 217 8.60 9.61 19.73
N ARG A 218 9.71 10.24 19.32
CA ARG A 218 10.12 11.54 19.86
C ARG A 218 9.20 12.68 19.40
N TRP A 219 8.55 12.53 18.26
CA TRP A 219 7.52 13.45 17.82
C TRP A 219 6.30 13.38 18.75
N ILE A 220 5.82 12.18 19.10
CA ILE A 220 4.72 11.97 20.06
C ILE A 220 5.08 12.62 21.40
N GLU A 221 6.25 12.31 21.95
CA GLU A 221 6.72 12.87 23.23
C GLU A 221 6.75 14.41 23.24
N LYS A 222 7.09 15.04 22.12
CA LYS A 222 7.25 16.49 22.04
C LYS A 222 5.94 17.23 21.73
N ARG A 223 5.00 16.58 21.05
CA ARG A 223 3.88 17.28 20.40
C ARG A 223 2.50 16.83 20.84
N VAL A 224 2.39 15.65 21.46
CA VAL A 224 1.15 15.15 22.03
C VAL A 224 1.15 15.49 23.52
N PRO A 225 0.13 16.20 24.05
CA PRO A 225 0.04 16.46 25.48
C PRO A 225 0.12 15.16 26.29
N GLY A 226 1.10 15.08 27.19
CA GLY A 226 1.37 13.87 27.99
C GLY A 226 2.16 12.77 27.28
N GLY A 227 2.51 12.92 25.99
CA GLY A 227 3.29 11.93 25.24
C GLY A 227 2.69 10.53 25.35
N HIS A 228 3.54 9.51 25.48
CA HIS A 228 3.12 8.12 25.65
C HIS A 228 2.47 7.81 27.02
N THR A 229 2.38 8.78 27.93
CA THR A 229 1.59 8.62 29.17
C THR A 229 0.11 9.00 28.98
N SER A 230 -0.25 9.53 27.81
CA SER A 230 -1.62 9.86 27.43
C SER A 230 -2.25 8.79 26.53
N LYS A 231 -3.59 8.68 26.54
CA LYS A 231 -4.31 7.73 25.68
C LYS A 231 -4.11 8.05 24.19
N MET A 232 -4.16 9.33 23.81
CA MET A 232 -3.86 9.78 22.45
C MET A 232 -2.44 9.42 22.01
N GLY A 233 -1.44 9.59 22.88
CA GLY A 233 -0.06 9.22 22.57
C GLY A 233 0.11 7.71 22.38
N GLN A 234 -0.53 6.88 23.22
CA GLN A 234 -0.53 5.43 23.04
C GLN A 234 -1.28 4.98 21.80
N LEU A 235 -2.43 5.57 21.50
CA LEU A 235 -3.18 5.29 20.28
C LEU A 235 -2.33 5.57 19.03
N LEU A 236 -1.66 6.73 18.98
CA LEU A 236 -0.74 7.05 17.88
C LEU A 236 0.44 6.08 17.83
N ASP A 237 1.04 5.71 18.96
CA ASP A 237 2.17 4.77 18.97
C ASP A 237 1.76 3.40 18.41
N VAL A 238 0.65 2.84 18.89
CA VAL A 238 0.11 1.56 18.44
C VAL A 238 -0.28 1.60 16.96
N ALA A 239 -1.04 2.62 16.54
CA ALA A 239 -1.51 2.73 15.17
C ALA A 239 -0.36 2.87 14.16
N TYR A 240 0.65 3.68 14.46
CA TYR A 240 1.79 3.87 13.56
C TYR A 240 2.80 2.72 13.62
N ASN A 241 2.82 1.97 14.72
CA ASN A 241 3.59 0.73 14.79
C ASN A 241 2.98 -0.35 13.90
N ILE A 242 1.65 -0.53 13.90
CA ILE A 242 1.00 -1.52 13.04
C ILE A 242 0.95 -1.09 11.57
N GLU A 243 0.82 0.21 11.28
CA GLU A 243 0.80 0.71 9.90
C GLU A 243 2.11 0.40 9.16
N TYR A 244 3.25 0.73 9.79
CA TYR A 244 4.59 0.54 9.20
C TYR A 244 5.30 -0.73 9.67
N GLY A 245 4.69 -1.47 10.60
CA GLY A 245 5.14 -2.76 11.08
C GLY A 245 6.38 -2.76 11.97
N ASN A 246 6.77 -1.63 12.57
CA ASN A 246 7.93 -1.61 13.45
C ASN A 246 7.81 -0.52 14.52
N VAL A 247 8.65 -0.58 15.55
CA VAL A 247 8.63 0.37 16.67
C VAL A 247 8.85 1.81 16.20
N THR A 248 8.10 2.75 16.77
CA THR A 248 8.10 4.18 16.42
C THR A 248 9.42 4.89 16.71
N THR A 249 10.32 4.26 17.48
CA THR A 249 11.69 4.76 17.73
C THR A 249 12.58 4.65 16.50
N GLU A 250 12.29 3.75 15.56
CA GLU A 250 13.04 3.57 14.32
C GLU A 250 12.44 4.33 13.13
N GLN A 251 11.17 4.71 13.22
CA GLN A 251 10.45 5.36 12.14
C GLN A 251 10.71 6.86 12.09
N SER A 252 10.82 7.43 10.88
CA SER A 252 10.85 8.87 10.67
C SER A 252 9.52 9.50 11.09
N SER A 253 9.53 10.68 11.73
CA SER A 253 8.28 11.36 12.12
C SER A 253 7.45 11.84 10.93
N LEU A 254 8.05 11.94 9.75
CA LEU A 254 7.35 12.26 8.50
C LEU A 254 6.30 11.23 8.13
N ASN A 255 6.49 9.95 8.50
CA ASN A 255 5.48 8.89 8.34
C ASN A 255 4.14 9.30 8.98
N LEU A 256 4.19 9.79 10.22
CA LEU A 256 3.01 10.29 10.93
C LEU A 256 2.50 11.59 10.35
N VAL A 257 3.37 12.57 10.12
CA VAL A 257 2.94 13.90 9.64
C VAL A 257 2.20 13.79 8.30
N TYR A 258 2.69 12.95 7.39
CA TYR A 258 2.08 12.80 6.07
C TYR A 258 0.81 11.97 6.09
N LEU A 259 0.75 10.87 6.84
CA LEU A 259 -0.48 10.09 6.91
C LEU A 259 -1.59 10.84 7.67
N LEU A 260 -1.24 11.41 8.84
CA LEU A 260 -2.19 12.06 9.73
C LEU A 260 -2.65 13.44 9.23
N GLY A 261 -1.78 14.17 8.53
CA GLY A 261 -2.01 15.57 8.15
C GLY A 261 -3.09 15.78 7.10
N PHE A 262 -3.44 14.73 6.35
CA PHE A 262 -4.48 14.75 5.33
C PHE A 262 -5.83 14.22 5.85
N GLN A 263 -6.37 14.85 6.90
CA GLN A 263 -7.72 14.53 7.40
C GLN A 263 -8.80 14.88 6.36
N PRO A 264 -9.73 13.96 6.04
CA PRO A 264 -10.75 14.18 5.02
C PRO A 264 -11.89 15.08 5.51
N VAL A 265 -12.12 15.13 6.83
CA VAL A 265 -13.19 15.91 7.47
C VAL A 265 -12.61 16.67 8.67
N PRO A 266 -12.60 18.02 8.65
CA PRO A 266 -12.16 18.80 9.80
C PRO A 266 -12.99 18.48 11.07
N GLY A 267 -12.32 18.26 12.19
CA GLY A 267 -12.96 18.00 13.48
C GLY A 267 -13.52 16.58 13.67
N ASN A 268 -13.31 15.68 12.70
CA ASN A 268 -13.59 14.26 12.84
C ASN A 268 -12.29 13.48 12.62
N PHE A 269 -11.68 13.07 13.73
CA PHE A 269 -10.40 12.37 13.75
C PHE A 269 -10.50 11.04 13.01
N ARG A 270 -9.55 10.81 12.10
CA ARG A 270 -9.25 9.50 11.50
C ARG A 270 -7.78 9.20 11.66
N ILE A 271 -7.47 8.10 12.32
CA ILE A 271 -6.11 7.73 12.70
C ILE A 271 -5.16 7.60 11.50
N PHE A 272 -5.66 7.17 10.33
CA PHE A 272 -4.91 7.06 9.06
C PHE A 272 -5.27 8.12 8.02
N GLY A 273 -5.82 9.26 8.47
CA GLY A 273 -6.15 10.38 7.60
C GLY A 273 -7.20 10.03 6.55
N ALA A 274 -6.84 10.10 5.28
CA ALA A 274 -7.77 9.94 4.17
C ALA A 274 -7.93 8.51 3.67
N SER A 275 -7.24 7.55 4.29
CA SER A 275 -7.49 6.12 4.05
C SER A 275 -8.91 5.75 4.48
N ASP A 276 -9.56 4.88 3.72
CA ASP A 276 -10.92 4.40 4.03
C ASP A 276 -11.05 2.88 4.03
N GLU A 277 -10.03 2.14 3.61
CA GLU A 277 -9.91 0.68 3.76
C GLU A 277 -11.18 -0.08 3.31
N ARG A 278 -11.88 0.49 2.33
CA ARG A 278 -13.30 0.26 2.17
C ARG A 278 -13.65 -1.08 1.52
N TYR A 279 -12.74 -1.64 0.72
CA TYR A 279 -13.06 -2.76 -0.15
C TYR A 279 -12.15 -3.96 0.05
N HIS A 280 -12.73 -5.15 -0.16
CA HIS A 280 -12.04 -6.37 -0.58
C HIS A 280 -12.49 -6.75 -1.99
N LEU A 281 -11.75 -7.65 -2.62
CA LEU A 281 -12.24 -8.40 -3.79
C LEU A 281 -13.00 -9.64 -3.34
N GLN A 282 -14.14 -9.91 -3.99
CA GLN A 282 -15.02 -11.02 -3.62
C GLN A 282 -14.32 -12.38 -3.84
N GLY A 283 -14.21 -13.16 -2.78
CA GLY A 283 -13.54 -14.46 -2.78
C GLY A 283 -12.01 -14.38 -2.67
N GLY A 284 -11.48 -13.24 -2.20
CA GLY A 284 -10.07 -13.04 -1.90
C GLY A 284 -9.34 -12.18 -2.92
N ASN A 285 -8.43 -11.35 -2.42
CA ASN A 285 -7.61 -10.45 -3.22
C ASN A 285 -6.65 -11.19 -4.16
N GLU A 286 -6.23 -12.41 -3.82
CA GLU A 286 -5.36 -13.25 -4.65
C GLU A 286 -5.97 -13.54 -6.04
N ARG A 287 -7.29 -13.48 -6.18
CA ARG A 287 -7.96 -13.66 -7.47
C ARG A 287 -7.48 -12.68 -8.53
N LEU A 288 -7.08 -11.47 -8.15
CA LEU A 288 -6.62 -10.47 -9.10
C LEU A 288 -5.28 -10.85 -9.75
N PRO A 289 -4.19 -11.11 -9.01
CA PRO A 289 -2.95 -11.57 -9.63
C PRO A 289 -3.12 -12.90 -10.39
N GLN A 290 -3.99 -13.81 -9.93
CA GLN A 290 -4.32 -15.03 -10.68
C GLN A 290 -4.99 -14.72 -12.02
N ALA A 291 -5.97 -13.81 -12.05
CA ALA A 291 -6.65 -13.40 -13.29
C ALA A 291 -5.70 -12.72 -14.27
N ILE A 292 -4.78 -11.87 -13.78
CA ILE A 292 -3.74 -11.26 -14.61
C ILE A 292 -2.84 -12.35 -15.22
N ALA A 293 -2.32 -13.25 -14.39
CA ALA A 293 -1.44 -14.32 -14.86
C ALA A 293 -2.12 -15.22 -15.91
N ALA A 294 -3.40 -15.52 -15.74
CA ALA A 294 -4.18 -16.31 -16.69
C ALA A 294 -4.44 -15.59 -18.03
N ALA A 295 -4.44 -14.26 -18.04
CA ALA A 295 -4.62 -13.45 -19.25
C ALA A 295 -3.31 -13.20 -20.02
N LEU A 296 -2.16 -13.49 -19.42
CA LEU A 296 -0.87 -13.42 -20.12
C LEU A 296 -0.73 -14.57 -21.12
N ALA A 297 0.05 -14.35 -22.17
CA ALA A 297 0.36 -15.37 -23.17
C ALA A 297 0.91 -16.64 -22.47
N PRO A 298 0.50 -17.85 -22.90
CA PRO A 298 0.98 -19.09 -22.29
C PRO A 298 2.51 -19.16 -22.24
N GLY A 299 3.06 -19.56 -21.08
CA GLY A 299 4.51 -19.64 -20.86
C GLY A 299 5.18 -18.32 -20.45
N THR A 300 4.45 -17.20 -20.39
CA THR A 300 4.98 -15.91 -19.91
C THR A 300 5.44 -16.00 -18.45
N VAL A 301 4.71 -16.72 -17.60
CA VAL A 301 5.03 -16.87 -16.17
C VAL A 301 5.72 -18.21 -15.92
N GLN A 302 6.92 -18.16 -15.34
CA GLN A 302 7.71 -19.31 -14.91
C GLN A 302 7.77 -19.36 -13.39
N LEU A 303 6.96 -20.25 -12.81
CA LEU A 303 6.93 -20.52 -11.37
C LEU A 303 8.14 -21.38 -10.94
N ASN A 304 8.36 -21.50 -9.63
CA ASN A 304 9.45 -22.30 -9.04
C ASN A 304 10.84 -21.96 -9.63
N THR A 305 11.05 -20.68 -9.96
CA THR A 305 12.25 -20.17 -10.63
C THR A 305 12.81 -18.99 -9.84
N ALA A 306 13.63 -19.30 -8.85
CA ALA A 306 14.17 -18.32 -7.93
C ALA A 306 15.37 -17.60 -8.55
N PHE A 307 15.27 -16.28 -8.71
CA PHE A 307 16.38 -15.41 -9.10
C PHE A 307 17.45 -15.36 -8.00
N THR A 308 18.73 -15.41 -8.38
CA THR A 308 19.85 -15.46 -7.42
C THR A 308 20.97 -14.45 -7.68
N LYS A 309 21.19 -14.06 -8.94
CA LYS A 309 22.30 -13.15 -9.31
C LYS A 309 22.02 -12.36 -10.58
N ILE A 310 22.47 -11.10 -10.63
CA ILE A 310 22.46 -10.23 -11.81
C ILE A 310 23.86 -9.67 -12.10
N VAL A 311 24.25 -9.68 -13.36
CA VAL A 311 25.52 -9.14 -13.87
C VAL A 311 25.22 -8.22 -15.06
N MET A 312 25.77 -7.01 -15.05
CA MET A 312 25.77 -6.13 -16.22
C MET A 312 26.94 -6.50 -17.14
N ASN A 313 26.64 -6.91 -18.36
CA ASN A 313 27.64 -7.30 -19.35
C ASN A 313 28.28 -6.06 -20.02
N GLY A 314 29.40 -6.25 -20.71
CA GLY A 314 30.12 -5.17 -21.40
C GLY A 314 29.36 -4.54 -22.58
N ASP A 315 28.41 -5.28 -23.15
CA ASP A 315 27.53 -4.84 -24.25
C ASP A 315 26.24 -4.15 -23.75
N GLY A 316 26.05 -4.00 -22.44
CA GLY A 316 24.86 -3.41 -21.83
C GLY A 316 23.70 -4.38 -21.61
N SER A 317 23.82 -5.64 -22.02
CA SER A 317 22.88 -6.71 -21.66
C SER A 317 23.07 -7.18 -20.21
N TRP A 318 22.14 -7.99 -19.72
CA TRP A 318 22.14 -8.50 -18.35
C TRP A 318 22.19 -10.03 -18.34
N THR A 319 23.11 -10.59 -17.59
CA THR A 319 23.12 -12.03 -17.26
C THR A 319 22.43 -12.25 -15.93
N LEU A 320 21.32 -12.99 -15.95
CA LEU A 320 20.55 -13.37 -14.77
C LEU A 320 20.78 -14.84 -14.44
N SER A 321 20.99 -15.16 -13.17
CA SER A 321 21.11 -16.55 -12.67
C SER A 321 19.91 -16.94 -11.84
N PHE A 322 19.51 -18.20 -11.96
CA PHE A 322 18.31 -18.75 -11.33
C PHE A 322 18.57 -20.14 -10.75
N ASN A 323 17.81 -20.48 -9.72
CA ASN A 323 17.57 -21.85 -9.28
C ASN A 323 16.16 -22.24 -9.72
N GLY A 324 16.05 -23.18 -10.66
CA GLY A 324 14.77 -23.79 -11.04
C GLY A 324 14.63 -25.22 -10.54
N GLN A 325 13.49 -25.86 -10.83
CA GLN A 325 13.24 -27.26 -10.47
C GLN A 325 14.28 -28.23 -11.06
N ALA A 326 14.79 -27.95 -12.27
CA ALA A 326 15.81 -28.77 -12.94
C ALA A 326 17.26 -28.39 -12.56
N GLY A 327 17.45 -27.47 -11.60
CA GLY A 327 18.75 -27.00 -11.15
C GLY A 327 19.06 -25.56 -11.55
N LYS A 328 20.35 -25.21 -11.47
CA LYS A 328 20.84 -23.84 -11.71
C LYS A 328 20.96 -23.56 -13.20
N PHE A 329 20.57 -22.36 -13.63
CA PHE A 329 20.74 -21.92 -15.02
C PHE A 329 20.85 -20.40 -15.13
N THR A 330 21.24 -19.90 -16.31
CA THR A 330 21.33 -18.48 -16.61
C THR A 330 20.48 -18.08 -17.81
N ARG A 331 20.16 -16.79 -17.90
CA ARG A 331 19.54 -16.14 -19.06
C ARG A 331 20.22 -14.82 -19.33
N VAL A 332 20.53 -14.55 -20.59
CA VAL A 332 20.95 -13.22 -21.04
C VAL A 332 19.73 -12.50 -21.57
N VAL A 333 19.51 -11.28 -21.11
CA VAL A 333 18.36 -10.43 -21.44
C VAL A 333 18.82 -9.00 -21.71
N ASP A 334 18.01 -8.24 -22.43
CA ASP A 334 18.35 -6.86 -22.79
C ASP A 334 17.84 -5.88 -21.73
N ARG A 335 16.71 -6.21 -21.09
CA ARG A 335 16.09 -5.41 -20.03
C ARG A 335 15.60 -6.26 -18.87
N VAL A 336 15.60 -5.68 -17.69
CA VAL A 336 15.14 -6.30 -16.44
C VAL A 336 14.14 -5.39 -15.76
N VAL A 337 13.03 -5.92 -15.27
CA VAL A 337 12.17 -5.27 -14.27
C VAL A 337 12.34 -6.03 -12.96
N MET A 338 13.00 -5.42 -11.99
CA MET A 338 13.19 -5.96 -10.65
C MET A 338 11.96 -5.64 -9.82
N ALA A 339 11.05 -6.60 -9.65
CA ALA A 339 9.78 -6.46 -8.95
C ALA A 339 9.70 -7.28 -7.64
N ILE A 340 10.86 -7.66 -7.09
CA ILE A 340 11.01 -8.27 -5.76
C ILE A 340 11.34 -7.20 -4.71
N PRO A 341 10.96 -7.40 -3.44
CA PRO A 341 11.25 -6.41 -2.39
C PRO A 341 12.75 -6.32 -2.09
N PHE A 342 13.21 -5.13 -1.66
CA PHE A 342 14.60 -4.89 -1.26
C PHE A 342 15.03 -5.71 -0.04
N SER A 343 14.10 -6.13 0.83
CA SER A 343 14.37 -7.09 1.90
C SER A 343 14.90 -8.43 1.39
N VAL A 344 14.47 -8.85 0.20
CA VAL A 344 14.96 -10.07 -0.48
C VAL A 344 16.18 -9.75 -1.32
N LEU A 345 16.12 -8.70 -2.16
CA LEU A 345 17.21 -8.35 -3.08
C LEU A 345 18.54 -8.10 -2.35
N ARG A 346 18.51 -7.52 -1.14
CA ARG A 346 19.73 -7.28 -0.34
C ARG A 346 20.45 -8.56 0.10
N GLY A 347 19.80 -9.72 0.01
CA GLY A 347 20.40 -11.03 0.27
C GLY A 347 20.89 -11.76 -0.99
N LEU A 348 20.75 -11.17 -2.17
CA LEU A 348 21.13 -11.77 -3.46
C LEU A 348 22.40 -11.12 -4.03
N ASP A 349 23.02 -11.75 -5.03
CA ASP A 349 24.25 -11.22 -5.65
C ASP A 349 23.94 -10.22 -6.76
N TYR A 350 24.07 -8.93 -6.44
CA TYR A 350 24.06 -7.81 -7.40
C TYR A 350 25.40 -7.07 -7.45
N SER A 351 26.48 -7.67 -6.95
CA SER A 351 27.81 -7.04 -6.84
C SER A 351 28.38 -6.60 -8.19
N GLN A 352 27.99 -7.29 -9.27
CA GLN A 352 28.40 -6.99 -10.64
C GLN A 352 27.28 -6.34 -11.48
N ALA A 353 26.20 -5.88 -10.84
CA ALA A 353 25.09 -5.18 -11.50
C ALA A 353 25.41 -3.72 -11.82
N LYS A 354 26.50 -3.18 -11.24
CA LYS A 354 26.93 -1.78 -11.37
C LYS A 354 25.87 -0.76 -10.94
N PHE A 355 24.98 -1.14 -10.02
CA PHE A 355 24.06 -0.18 -9.39
C PHE A 355 24.87 0.90 -8.68
N ASP A 356 24.40 2.14 -8.75
CA ASP A 356 25.09 3.25 -8.08
C ASP A 356 24.99 3.16 -6.55
N ASN A 357 25.76 4.00 -5.86
CA ASN A 357 25.86 3.96 -4.41
C ASN A 357 24.53 4.30 -3.69
N VAL A 358 23.69 5.16 -4.26
CA VAL A 358 22.41 5.54 -3.66
C VAL A 358 21.43 4.36 -3.76
N LYS A 359 21.40 3.67 -4.91
CA LYS A 359 20.61 2.45 -5.09
C LYS A 359 21.09 1.35 -4.15
N GLN A 360 22.40 1.12 -4.05
CA GLN A 360 22.94 0.11 -3.12
C GLN A 360 22.58 0.43 -1.67
N THR A 361 22.60 1.71 -1.29
CA THR A 361 22.16 2.17 0.04
C THR A 361 20.67 1.90 0.26
N ALA A 362 19.81 2.26 -0.70
CA ALA A 362 18.38 2.00 -0.61
C ALA A 362 18.06 0.50 -0.50
N ILE A 363 18.69 -0.33 -1.36
CA ILE A 363 18.53 -1.79 -1.32
C ILE A 363 18.90 -2.34 0.05
N THR A 364 20.04 -1.92 0.60
CA THR A 364 20.57 -2.48 1.86
C THR A 364 19.89 -1.95 3.11
N GLN A 365 19.39 -0.70 3.11
CA GLN A 365 18.98 0.00 4.33
C GLN A 365 17.47 0.22 4.47
N LEU A 366 16.69 0.23 3.39
CA LEU A 366 15.25 0.51 3.44
C LEU A 366 14.56 -0.34 4.52
N GLY A 367 13.71 0.31 5.34
CA GLY A 367 12.93 -0.34 6.39
C GLY A 367 11.88 -1.27 5.82
N TYR A 368 11.69 -2.41 6.50
CA TYR A 368 10.60 -3.33 6.26
C TYR A 368 9.96 -3.68 7.59
N GLY A 369 8.64 -3.61 7.63
CA GLY A 369 7.83 -3.98 8.78
C GLY A 369 7.95 -5.47 9.09
N LYS A 370 7.63 -5.81 10.34
CA LYS A 370 7.57 -7.16 10.88
C LYS A 370 6.13 -7.52 11.26
N ASN A 371 5.16 -7.03 10.48
CA ASN A 371 3.77 -7.27 10.80
C ASN A 371 3.45 -8.76 10.81
N CYS A 372 2.58 -9.18 11.71
CA CYS A 372 2.02 -10.53 11.74
C CYS A 372 0.49 -10.44 11.71
N LYS A 373 -0.14 -11.50 11.19
CA LYS A 373 -1.58 -11.72 11.34
C LYS A 373 -1.81 -13.02 12.08
N LEU A 374 -2.33 -12.93 13.30
CA LEU A 374 -2.87 -14.08 14.01
C LEU A 374 -4.39 -14.02 13.90
N GLN A 375 -4.96 -14.94 13.14
CA GLN A 375 -6.39 -14.91 12.81
C GLN A 375 -7.12 -15.96 13.62
N LEU A 376 -8.23 -15.61 14.27
CA LEU A 376 -9.04 -16.54 15.06
C LEU A 376 -10.49 -16.50 14.58
N GLN A 377 -11.13 -17.66 14.48
CA GLN A 377 -12.56 -17.73 14.18
C GLN A 377 -13.39 -17.95 15.45
N PHE A 378 -14.49 -17.22 15.54
CA PHE A 378 -15.43 -17.22 16.65
C PHE A 378 -16.80 -17.72 16.18
N ASN A 379 -17.56 -18.33 17.08
CA ASN A 379 -18.91 -18.84 16.83
C ASN A 379 -19.92 -17.73 16.48
N SER A 380 -19.62 -16.50 16.89
CA SER A 380 -20.38 -15.30 16.54
C SER A 380 -19.44 -14.10 16.37
N ARG A 381 -19.88 -13.08 15.63
CA ARG A 381 -19.25 -11.75 15.62
C ARG A 381 -19.55 -11.02 16.93
N TYR A 382 -18.96 -11.50 18.03
CA TYR A 382 -19.29 -11.08 19.40
C TYR A 382 -19.10 -9.57 19.61
N TRP A 383 -18.10 -8.97 18.97
CA TRP A 383 -17.82 -7.53 18.97
C TRP A 383 -18.99 -6.67 18.45
N ASN A 384 -19.84 -7.22 17.57
CA ASN A 384 -21.03 -6.51 17.06
C ASN A 384 -22.19 -6.46 18.07
N GLN A 385 -22.09 -7.19 19.20
CA GLN A 385 -23.11 -7.15 20.25
C GLN A 385 -22.90 -5.93 21.15
N SER A 386 -23.96 -5.53 21.84
CA SER A 386 -23.88 -4.44 22.81
C SER A 386 -23.15 -4.89 24.08
N GLY A 387 -22.15 -4.12 24.50
CA GLY A 387 -21.44 -4.31 25.76
C GLY A 387 -20.91 -2.98 26.32
N PRO A 388 -20.03 -3.01 27.33
CA PRO A 388 -19.35 -1.83 27.84
C PRO A 388 -18.57 -1.03 26.78
N TRP A 389 -18.19 -1.69 25.69
CA TRP A 389 -17.57 -1.10 24.49
C TRP A 389 -18.57 -0.41 23.55
N GLY A 390 -19.87 -0.45 23.82
CA GLY A 390 -20.91 -0.02 22.89
C GLY A 390 -21.22 -1.11 21.86
N ILE A 391 -21.31 -0.73 20.58
CA ILE A 391 -21.43 -1.66 19.44
C ILE A 391 -20.11 -1.55 18.67
N GLY A 392 -19.31 -2.62 18.68
CA GLY A 392 -18.03 -2.65 17.94
C GLY A 392 -18.22 -3.06 16.48
N ASN A 393 -17.27 -2.69 15.62
CA ASN A 393 -17.13 -3.24 14.27
C ASN A 393 -16.00 -4.29 14.17
N GLY A 394 -15.43 -4.66 15.32
CA GLY A 394 -14.29 -5.58 15.42
C GLY A 394 -12.94 -4.88 15.28
N ALA A 395 -12.90 -3.60 14.89
CA ALA A 395 -11.66 -2.85 14.94
C ALA A 395 -11.34 -2.42 16.37
N THR A 396 -10.08 -2.62 16.80
CA THR A 396 -9.64 -2.20 18.14
C THR A 396 -8.23 -1.67 18.13
N TYR A 397 -7.90 -0.76 19.03
CA TYR A 397 -6.52 -0.46 19.42
C TYR A 397 -6.34 -0.65 20.94
N SER A 398 -5.25 -1.31 21.35
CA SER A 398 -5.03 -1.59 22.77
C SER A 398 -3.56 -1.69 23.18
N ASP A 399 -3.32 -1.58 24.49
CA ASP A 399 -2.03 -1.78 25.17
C ASP A 399 -2.02 -3.02 26.10
N THR A 400 -3.02 -3.90 25.98
CA THR A 400 -3.19 -5.12 26.80
C THR A 400 -2.23 -6.26 26.44
N GLY A 401 -1.32 -6.03 25.49
CA GLY A 401 -0.30 -6.98 25.03
C GLY A 401 -0.47 -7.43 23.58
N TYR A 402 -1.54 -6.99 22.92
CA TYR A 402 -1.69 -6.95 21.46
C TYR A 402 -1.82 -5.48 21.02
N GLN A 403 -1.91 -5.22 19.71
CA GLN A 403 -1.92 -3.85 19.18
C GLN A 403 -3.21 -3.48 18.46
N ASN A 404 -3.58 -4.21 17.42
CA ASN A 404 -4.74 -3.88 16.60
C ASN A 404 -5.54 -5.12 16.21
N THR A 405 -6.84 -4.96 16.03
CA THR A 405 -7.68 -5.98 15.40
C THR A 405 -8.62 -5.38 14.38
N TRP A 406 -9.20 -6.21 13.51
CA TRP A 406 -10.42 -5.91 12.75
C TRP A 406 -11.20 -7.18 12.40
N ASP A 407 -12.48 -7.02 12.06
CA ASP A 407 -13.32 -8.10 11.54
C ASP A 407 -13.01 -8.35 10.06
N VAL A 408 -12.40 -9.49 9.78
CA VAL A 408 -12.04 -9.95 8.43
C VAL A 408 -13.29 -10.42 7.65
N THR A 409 -14.36 -10.77 8.36
CA THR A 409 -15.60 -11.33 7.79
C THR A 409 -16.66 -10.28 7.51
N ARG A 410 -16.32 -8.99 7.52
CA ARG A 410 -17.18 -7.93 7.01
C ARG A 410 -17.60 -8.26 5.58
N ALA A 411 -18.89 -8.11 5.30
CA ALA A 411 -19.53 -8.47 4.02
C ALA A 411 -19.44 -9.97 3.63
N GLN A 412 -19.10 -10.88 4.56
CA GLN A 412 -19.12 -12.32 4.32
C GLN A 412 -20.29 -12.99 5.04
N ASP A 413 -20.87 -14.03 4.43
CA ASP A 413 -22.01 -14.74 4.98
C ASP A 413 -21.64 -15.58 6.23
N GLY A 414 -22.67 -16.05 6.93
CA GLY A 414 -22.56 -16.92 8.11
C GLY A 414 -22.53 -16.17 9.43
N ALA A 415 -22.81 -16.89 10.53
CA ALA A 415 -22.84 -16.32 11.87
C ALA A 415 -21.44 -16.17 12.49
N THR A 416 -20.48 -17.00 12.07
CA THR A 416 -19.10 -16.96 12.56
C THR A 416 -18.41 -15.66 12.16
N GLY A 417 -17.46 -15.21 12.98
CA GLY A 417 -16.60 -14.08 12.66
C GLY A 417 -15.13 -14.47 12.71
N ILE A 418 -14.29 -13.90 11.86
CA ILE A 418 -12.84 -14.01 11.96
C ILE A 418 -12.32 -12.66 12.43
N LEU A 419 -11.66 -12.65 13.58
CA LEU A 419 -10.95 -11.49 14.09
C LEU A 419 -9.46 -11.72 13.87
N VAL A 420 -8.79 -10.75 13.25
CA VAL A 420 -7.34 -10.76 13.17
C VAL A 420 -6.75 -9.97 14.32
N ASP A 421 -5.78 -10.53 15.02
CA ASP A 421 -4.77 -9.81 15.79
C ASP A 421 -3.66 -9.40 14.83
N TYR A 422 -3.62 -8.11 14.52
CA TYR A 422 -2.64 -7.52 13.65
C TYR A 422 -1.62 -6.75 14.47
N THR A 423 -0.38 -7.26 14.43
CA THR A 423 0.71 -6.73 15.23
C THR A 423 1.83 -6.21 14.36
N GLY A 424 2.54 -5.18 14.82
CA GLY A 424 3.79 -4.68 14.25
C GLY A 424 5.01 -5.13 15.08
N GLY A 425 5.99 -4.23 15.21
CA GLY A 425 7.19 -4.46 16.03
C GLY A 425 6.95 -4.21 17.52
N GLY A 426 7.87 -4.68 18.36
CA GLY A 426 7.85 -4.41 19.81
C GLY A 426 6.95 -5.32 20.65
N VAL A 427 6.09 -6.13 20.01
CA VAL A 427 5.36 -7.22 20.67
C VAL A 427 5.97 -8.59 20.34
N PRO A 428 5.69 -9.67 21.10
CA PRO A 428 6.35 -10.97 20.91
C PRO A 428 6.29 -11.53 19.48
N LEU A 429 5.18 -11.31 18.76
CA LEU A 429 5.03 -11.74 17.36
C LEU A 429 6.00 -11.02 16.41
N GLY A 430 6.31 -9.74 16.64
CA GLY A 430 7.30 -8.98 15.86
C GLY A 430 8.76 -9.45 16.04
N SER A 431 9.00 -10.42 16.92
CA SER A 431 10.28 -11.12 17.12
C SER A 431 10.13 -12.65 17.07
N PHE A 432 9.10 -13.12 16.36
CA PHE A 432 8.79 -14.54 16.24
C PHE A 432 9.97 -15.36 15.68
N THR A 433 10.14 -16.56 16.25
CA THR A 433 11.05 -17.59 15.75
C THR A 433 10.32 -18.94 15.81
N GLY A 434 10.58 -19.80 14.81
CA GLY A 434 9.96 -21.12 14.71
C GLY A 434 9.13 -21.29 13.44
N ASP A 435 8.27 -22.30 13.45
CA ASP A 435 7.37 -22.62 12.34
C ASP A 435 5.97 -22.03 12.61
N PRO A 436 5.54 -21.02 11.83
CA PRO A 436 4.23 -20.38 12.03
C PRO A 436 3.07 -21.27 11.63
N THR A 437 3.32 -22.40 10.94
CA THR A 437 2.29 -23.37 10.54
C THR A 437 2.06 -24.46 11.58
N SER A 438 2.92 -24.54 12.61
CA SER A 438 2.82 -25.56 13.65
C SER A 438 1.55 -25.36 14.49
N PRO A 439 0.61 -26.34 14.54
CA PRO A 439 -0.65 -26.19 15.27
C PRO A 439 -0.46 -25.85 16.76
N GLY A 440 0.59 -26.39 17.39
CA GLY A 440 0.91 -26.10 18.78
C GLY A 440 1.37 -24.65 19.01
N VAL A 441 2.13 -24.10 18.07
CA VAL A 441 2.57 -22.69 18.09
C VAL A 441 1.39 -21.76 17.89
N VAL A 442 0.58 -22.02 16.86
CA VAL A 442 -0.62 -21.21 16.56
C VAL A 442 -1.58 -21.21 17.75
N ALA A 443 -1.88 -22.39 18.31
CA ALA A 443 -2.79 -22.50 19.46
C ALA A 443 -2.24 -21.80 20.72
N LYS A 444 -0.92 -21.74 20.90
CA LYS A 444 -0.30 -20.99 22.00
C LYS A 444 -0.52 -19.49 21.84
N PHE A 445 -0.21 -18.94 20.65
CA PHE A 445 -0.43 -17.52 20.38
C PHE A 445 -1.92 -17.15 20.44
N ALA A 446 -2.81 -18.00 19.91
CA ALA A 446 -4.25 -17.81 20.03
C ALA A 446 -4.71 -17.70 21.49
N ARG A 447 -4.26 -18.60 22.38
CA ARG A 447 -4.59 -18.52 23.81
C ARG A 447 -4.03 -17.27 24.49
N THR A 448 -2.82 -16.86 24.13
CA THR A 448 -2.24 -15.59 24.62
C THR A 448 -3.11 -14.42 24.18
N PHE A 449 -3.41 -14.29 22.90
CA PHE A 449 -4.24 -13.22 22.37
C PHE A 449 -5.63 -13.20 23.02
N LEU A 450 -6.28 -14.35 23.19
CA LEU A 450 -7.58 -14.45 23.88
C LEU A 450 -7.54 -13.86 25.29
N SER A 451 -6.45 -14.10 26.05
CA SER A 451 -6.27 -13.49 27.37
C SER A 451 -6.06 -11.97 27.34
N GLN A 452 -5.48 -11.46 26.25
CA GLN A 452 -5.18 -10.03 26.07
C GLN A 452 -6.40 -9.26 25.59
N ILE A 453 -7.26 -9.85 24.74
CA ILE A 453 -8.48 -9.21 24.26
C ILE A 453 -9.67 -9.35 25.22
N GLU A 454 -9.63 -10.30 26.17
CA GLU A 454 -10.69 -10.49 27.16
C GLU A 454 -11.07 -9.22 27.95
N PRO A 455 -10.14 -8.34 28.38
CA PRO A 455 -10.49 -7.06 28.99
C PRO A 455 -11.18 -6.07 28.04
N VAL A 456 -10.93 -6.17 26.73
CA VAL A 456 -11.51 -5.29 25.70
C VAL A 456 -12.93 -5.75 25.35
N PHE A 457 -13.11 -7.05 25.16
CA PHE A 457 -14.41 -7.71 24.93
C PHE A 457 -14.66 -8.82 25.96
N PRO A 458 -15.09 -8.49 27.19
CA PRO A 458 -15.38 -9.49 28.22
C PRO A 458 -16.30 -10.62 27.75
N GLY A 459 -15.86 -11.87 27.88
CA GLY A 459 -16.57 -13.06 27.44
C GLY A 459 -16.20 -13.57 26.04
N ILE A 460 -15.40 -12.83 25.27
CA ILE A 460 -15.03 -13.20 23.89
C ILE A 460 -14.28 -14.53 23.83
N SER A 461 -13.48 -14.88 24.85
CA SER A 461 -12.73 -16.14 24.85
C SER A 461 -13.63 -17.37 24.76
N LYS A 462 -14.85 -17.31 25.28
CA LYS A 462 -15.84 -18.40 25.21
C LYS A 462 -16.43 -18.56 23.81
N GLN A 463 -16.28 -17.55 22.96
CA GLN A 463 -16.78 -17.55 21.58
C GLN A 463 -15.79 -18.18 20.60
N TRP A 464 -14.51 -18.33 20.97
CA TRP A 464 -13.51 -18.93 20.09
C TRP A 464 -13.85 -20.39 19.79
N ASN A 465 -13.85 -20.77 18.51
CA ASN A 465 -14.23 -22.11 18.07
C ASN A 465 -13.03 -23.07 17.91
N GLY A 466 -11.84 -22.63 18.32
CA GLY A 466 -10.61 -23.42 18.24
C GLY A 466 -9.83 -23.27 16.92
N ARG A 467 -10.35 -22.57 15.92
CA ARG A 467 -9.65 -22.32 14.65
C ARG A 467 -8.79 -21.07 14.73
N ALA A 468 -7.56 -21.20 14.27
CA ALA A 468 -6.65 -20.09 14.11
C ALA A 468 -5.62 -20.35 13.03
N THR A 469 -5.10 -19.29 12.41
CA THR A 469 -3.95 -19.30 11.51
C THR A 469 -2.96 -18.21 11.94
N LEU A 470 -1.68 -18.37 11.60
CA LEU A 470 -0.64 -17.41 11.93
C LEU A 470 0.22 -17.14 10.69
N ASP A 471 0.27 -15.88 10.30
CA ASP A 471 1.06 -15.38 9.20
C ASP A 471 2.19 -14.50 9.73
N VAL A 472 3.43 -14.87 9.39
CA VAL A 472 4.65 -14.18 9.80
C VAL A 472 5.53 -13.90 8.58
N PRO A 473 5.15 -12.93 7.71
CA PRO A 473 5.79 -12.69 6.42
C PRO A 473 7.31 -12.49 6.48
N PHE A 474 7.84 -11.91 7.55
CA PHE A 474 9.27 -11.69 7.70
C PHE A 474 10.11 -12.97 7.90
N THR A 475 9.47 -14.12 8.14
CA THR A 475 10.13 -15.44 8.15
C THR A 475 10.08 -16.14 6.79
N ASN A 476 9.27 -15.65 5.85
CA ASN A 476 9.19 -16.20 4.51
C ASN A 476 10.41 -15.75 3.69
N PRO A 477 11.22 -16.67 3.11
CA PRO A 477 12.44 -16.31 2.38
C PRO A 477 12.19 -15.49 1.11
N PHE A 478 10.96 -15.45 0.60
CA PHE A 478 10.59 -14.67 -0.58
C PHE A 478 9.93 -13.33 -0.24
N LEU A 479 9.74 -13.02 1.05
CA LEU A 479 9.18 -11.75 1.51
C LEU A 479 10.15 -11.01 2.44
N LEU A 480 10.70 -11.69 3.45
CA LEU A 480 11.66 -11.16 4.45
C LEU A 480 11.26 -9.80 5.06
N GLY A 481 9.95 -9.54 5.12
CA GLY A 481 9.34 -8.34 5.65
C GLY A 481 7.88 -8.27 5.25
N SER A 482 7.15 -7.36 5.89
CA SER A 482 5.76 -7.04 5.56
C SER A 482 5.76 -5.87 4.56
N TYR A 483 5.47 -4.66 5.00
CA TYR A 483 5.46 -3.46 4.14
C TYR A 483 6.76 -2.68 4.25
N SER A 484 7.14 -1.96 3.21
CA SER A 484 8.29 -1.05 3.30
C SER A 484 7.92 0.24 4.04
N TYR A 485 8.90 0.84 4.70
CA TYR A 485 8.74 2.14 5.35
C TYR A 485 10.10 2.86 5.44
N TRP A 486 10.06 4.19 5.56
CA TRP A 486 11.27 4.98 5.81
C TRP A 486 11.60 5.10 7.29
N LYS A 487 12.81 4.69 7.64
CA LYS A 487 13.41 4.92 8.97
C LYS A 487 13.82 6.37 9.13
N VAL A 488 14.17 6.76 10.36
CA VAL A 488 14.81 8.05 10.65
C VAL A 488 15.95 8.32 9.66
N GLY A 489 15.87 9.47 8.98
CA GLY A 489 16.86 9.96 8.02
C GLY A 489 16.71 9.41 6.59
N GLN A 490 15.83 8.44 6.35
CA GLN A 490 15.76 7.77 5.04
C GLN A 490 14.99 8.55 3.98
N TYR A 491 14.08 9.47 4.37
CA TYR A 491 13.42 10.32 3.38
C TYR A 491 14.44 11.16 2.62
N THR A 492 15.35 11.79 3.35
CA THR A 492 16.36 12.68 2.77
C THR A 492 17.60 11.95 2.29
N GLN A 493 17.78 10.68 2.67
CA GLN A 493 18.88 9.84 2.18
C GLN A 493 18.59 9.25 0.79
N PHE A 494 17.39 8.69 0.57
CA PHE A 494 17.09 8.00 -0.70
C PHE A 494 15.60 7.90 -1.09
N SER A 495 14.63 8.42 -0.31
CA SER A 495 13.20 8.33 -0.71
C SER A 495 12.94 8.96 -2.07
N GLY A 496 12.29 8.23 -2.96
CA GLY A 496 12.06 8.56 -4.37
C GLY A 496 13.12 7.97 -5.31
N TYR A 497 14.26 7.52 -4.79
CA TYR A 497 15.32 6.86 -5.56
C TYR A 497 15.04 5.37 -5.79
N GLU A 498 14.18 4.76 -4.98
CA GLU A 498 13.90 3.32 -4.99
C GLU A 498 13.37 2.83 -6.35
N GLY A 499 12.52 3.62 -7.00
CA GLY A 499 11.94 3.32 -8.32
C GLY A 499 12.82 3.64 -9.52
N LEU A 500 13.92 4.37 -9.34
CA LEU A 500 14.76 4.80 -10.47
C LEU A 500 15.52 3.62 -11.09
N ARG A 501 15.54 3.59 -12.44
CA ARG A 501 16.28 2.61 -13.23
C ARG A 501 17.80 2.76 -13.08
N GLN A 502 18.54 1.72 -13.45
CA GLN A 502 19.98 1.58 -13.22
C GLN A 502 20.72 1.01 -14.45
N PRO A 503 22.04 1.29 -14.57
CA PRO A 503 22.87 2.13 -13.68
C PRO A 503 22.68 3.64 -13.88
N ASP A 504 22.13 4.05 -15.02
CA ASP A 504 21.78 5.44 -15.31
C ASP A 504 20.28 5.65 -15.10
N ILE A 505 19.89 6.76 -14.48
CA ILE A 505 18.48 7.03 -14.09
C ILE A 505 17.56 7.36 -15.27
N HIS A 506 18.12 7.65 -16.46
CA HIS A 506 17.36 8.01 -17.66
C HIS A 506 17.40 6.91 -18.72
N THR A 507 18.52 6.21 -18.84
CA THR A 507 18.82 5.28 -19.94
C THR A 507 19.13 3.86 -19.47
N GLY A 508 19.18 3.64 -18.15
CA GLY A 508 19.42 2.32 -17.56
C GLY A 508 18.39 1.28 -18.00
N LYS A 509 18.85 0.04 -18.21
CA LYS A 509 18.02 -1.09 -18.69
C LYS A 509 17.57 -2.04 -17.57
N CYS A 510 17.91 -1.74 -16.31
CA CYS A 510 17.37 -2.40 -15.13
C CYS A 510 16.39 -1.47 -14.42
N HIS A 511 15.10 -1.72 -14.58
CA HIS A 511 13.99 -0.98 -14.00
C HIS A 511 13.62 -1.59 -12.65
N PHE A 512 13.13 -0.78 -11.72
CA PHE A 512 12.69 -1.24 -10.40
C PHE A 512 11.18 -1.02 -10.26
N ALA A 513 10.48 -1.96 -9.63
CA ALA A 513 9.05 -1.88 -9.38
C ALA A 513 8.71 -2.56 -8.04
N GLY A 514 7.48 -2.36 -7.58
CA GLY A 514 7.00 -2.86 -6.29
C GLY A 514 6.53 -1.71 -5.41
N GLU A 515 5.79 -2.02 -4.35
CA GLU A 515 5.22 -1.00 -3.47
C GLU A 515 6.28 -0.07 -2.85
N HIS A 516 7.49 -0.59 -2.61
CA HIS A 516 8.60 0.16 -2.07
C HIS A 516 9.15 1.23 -3.02
N CYS A 517 8.77 1.19 -4.30
CA CYS A 517 9.10 2.21 -5.29
C CYS A 517 8.04 3.34 -5.36
N SER A 518 6.86 3.14 -4.76
CA SER A 518 5.79 4.14 -4.78
C SER A 518 6.01 5.19 -3.69
N THR A 519 5.90 6.47 -4.05
CA THR A 519 5.89 7.57 -3.07
C THR A 519 4.51 7.77 -2.45
N ASN A 520 3.43 7.47 -3.20
CA ASN A 520 2.06 7.80 -2.78
C ASN A 520 1.37 6.66 -2.03
N PHE A 521 1.74 5.41 -2.32
CA PHE A 521 1.08 4.21 -1.84
C PHE A 521 2.12 3.15 -1.41
N GLN A 522 3.23 3.60 -0.82
CA GLN A 522 4.23 2.71 -0.21
C GLN A 522 3.54 1.76 0.78
N GLY A 523 3.86 0.47 0.72
CA GLY A 523 3.24 -0.57 1.55
C GLY A 523 1.95 -1.17 0.98
N PHE A 524 1.28 -0.51 0.04
CA PHE A 524 -0.03 -0.96 -0.47
C PHE A 524 0.05 -1.78 -1.76
N MET A 525 -1.01 -2.57 -1.99
CA MET A 525 -1.23 -3.26 -3.28
C MET A 525 -1.29 -2.27 -4.45
N GLU A 526 -1.86 -1.07 -4.23
CA GLU A 526 -1.92 0.02 -5.21
C GLU A 526 -0.52 0.44 -5.66
N GLY A 527 0.38 0.73 -4.71
CA GLY A 527 1.77 1.10 -4.99
C GLY A 527 2.49 0.02 -5.80
N GLY A 528 2.24 -1.26 -5.46
CA GLY A 528 2.75 -2.38 -6.25
C GLY A 528 2.25 -2.36 -7.70
N ALA A 529 0.93 -2.25 -7.89
CA ALA A 529 0.32 -2.28 -9.21
C ALA A 529 0.74 -1.08 -10.07
N GLU A 530 0.72 0.14 -9.53
CA GLU A 530 1.07 1.36 -10.27
C GLU A 530 2.55 1.37 -10.68
N GLU A 531 3.44 0.94 -9.78
CA GLU A 531 4.89 0.91 -10.06
C GLU A 531 5.25 -0.16 -11.08
N GLY A 532 4.49 -1.26 -11.12
CA GLY A 532 4.57 -2.25 -12.19
C GLY A 532 4.27 -1.65 -13.56
N ALA A 533 3.14 -0.93 -13.68
CA ALA A 533 2.77 -0.25 -14.92
C ALA A 533 3.77 0.86 -15.29
N ARG A 534 4.23 1.65 -14.30
CA ARG A 534 5.25 2.68 -14.50
C ARG A 534 6.54 2.11 -15.09
N ALA A 535 7.09 1.05 -14.48
CA ALA A 535 8.31 0.40 -14.97
C ALA A 535 8.15 -0.18 -16.40
N ALA A 536 6.98 -0.72 -16.73
CA ALA A 536 6.69 -1.14 -18.11
C ALA A 536 6.63 0.05 -19.08
N HIS A 537 6.04 1.17 -18.67
CA HIS A 537 5.98 2.38 -19.48
C HIS A 537 7.36 2.98 -19.76
N GLU A 538 8.30 2.88 -18.83
CA GLU A 538 9.70 3.25 -19.09
C GLU A 538 10.28 2.51 -20.30
N ILE A 539 10.03 1.20 -20.40
CA ILE A 539 10.49 0.38 -21.52
C ILE A 539 9.76 0.76 -22.81
N ILE A 540 8.44 0.92 -22.73
CA ILE A 540 7.60 1.30 -23.89
C ILE A 540 8.04 2.65 -24.45
N ASP A 541 8.31 3.63 -23.58
CA ASP A 541 8.68 4.98 -23.99
C ASP A 541 10.10 5.01 -24.58
N ASP A 542 11.03 4.23 -24.03
CA ASP A 542 12.34 4.01 -24.65
C ASP A 542 12.19 3.47 -26.10
N PHE A 543 11.33 2.48 -26.33
CA PHE A 543 11.10 1.94 -27.68
C PHE A 543 10.47 2.95 -28.64
N LYS A 544 9.58 3.84 -28.16
CA LYS A 544 8.99 4.91 -28.99
C LYS A 544 10.04 5.91 -29.49
N VAL A 545 11.11 6.12 -28.73
CA VAL A 545 12.21 7.03 -29.10
C VAL A 545 13.40 6.31 -29.75
N GLY A 546 13.24 5.04 -30.10
CA GLY A 546 14.25 4.26 -30.82
C GLY A 546 15.34 3.64 -29.94
N MET A 547 15.17 3.61 -28.61
CA MET A 547 16.09 2.95 -27.68
C MET A 547 15.79 1.45 -27.58
N PHE A 548 16.14 0.74 -28.65
CA PHE A 548 16.07 -0.71 -28.79
C PHE A 548 17.21 -1.43 -28.02
N PRO A 549 17.16 -2.78 -27.91
CA PRO A 549 18.20 -3.59 -27.29
C PRO A 549 19.63 -3.18 -27.62
#